data_AF-A0A1R1XR38-F1
#
_entry.id   AF-A0A1R1XR38-F1
#
_cell.length_a   1.000
_cell.length_b   1.000
_cell.length_c   1.000
_cell.angle_alpha   90.00
_cell.angle_beta   90.00
_cell.angle_gamma   90.00
#
_symmetry.space_group_name_H-M   'P 1'
#
loop_
_entity.id
_entity.type
_entity.pdbx_description
1 polymer ?
#
loop_
_entity_poly.entity_id
_entity_poly.type
_entity_poly.pdbx_seq_one_letter_code
_entity_poly.pdbx_strand_id
1 'polypeptide(L)'
;MRLFSKVYFSAGIFAALTYAKSVERIVGGVDAKPGDFSFAVFIINESLQSVCGGSLISNQWIVTAAHCVTDTVLKKVSVVVGKNDVRSQIGIPVVEGYIHAKYDPSQFINDIAVLKLKNPVDMKPVKLDSQTVSDYEKMTAVGWGLTSSNNDAPNPLLKQVDLITQP
;
A
#
# COMPACT_ATOMS: atom_id res chain seq x y z
N MET A 1 -72.24 -10.55 -14.28
CA MET A 1 -72.01 -9.99 -15.63
C MET A 1 -70.52 -9.71 -15.75
N ARG A 2 -69.90 -10.32 -16.76
CA ARG A 2 -68.46 -10.35 -17.07
C ARG A 2 -67.80 -8.97 -16.98
N LEU A 3 -66.54 -8.90 -16.56
CA LEU A 3 -65.43 -8.60 -17.46
C LEU A 3 -64.08 -8.86 -16.78
N PHE A 4 -63.17 -9.36 -17.61
CA PHE A 4 -61.86 -9.92 -17.31
C PHE A 4 -60.77 -8.86 -17.12
N SER A 5 -59.64 -9.33 -16.58
CA SER A 5 -58.27 -9.03 -17.04
C SER A 5 -57.58 -7.77 -16.53
N LYS A 6 -56.62 -7.93 -15.61
CA LYS A 6 -55.19 -8.13 -15.93
C LYS A 6 -54.36 -8.04 -14.65
N VAL A 7 -53.76 -9.16 -14.27
CA VAL A 7 -52.64 -9.21 -13.31
C VAL A 7 -51.42 -8.69 -14.06
N TYR A 8 -50.90 -7.53 -13.65
CA TYR A 8 -49.58 -7.06 -14.11
C TYR A 8 -48.55 -7.54 -13.09
N PHE A 9 -47.81 -8.58 -13.47
CA PHE A 9 -46.61 -9.00 -12.79
C PHE A 9 -45.47 -8.08 -13.27
N SER A 10 -45.28 -6.93 -12.63
CA SER A 10 -44.01 -6.23 -12.77
C SER A 10 -43.00 -6.92 -11.85
N ALA A 11 -42.15 -7.76 -12.43
CA ALA A 11 -40.93 -8.19 -11.79
C ALA A 11 -40.03 -6.94 -11.65
N GLY A 12 -40.25 -6.18 -10.58
CA GLY A 12 -39.33 -5.14 -10.14
C GLY A 12 -38.11 -5.83 -9.57
N ILE A 13 -37.13 -6.13 -10.43
CA ILE A 13 -35.79 -6.47 -9.98
C ILE A 13 -35.26 -5.21 -9.30
N PHE A 14 -35.34 -5.18 -7.97
CA PHE A 14 -34.45 -4.36 -7.15
C PHE A 14 -33.05 -4.92 -7.39
N ALA A 15 -32.38 -4.42 -8.42
CA ALA A 15 -30.95 -4.54 -8.51
C ALA A 15 -30.41 -3.70 -7.35
N ALA A 16 -30.15 -4.35 -6.22
CA ALA A 16 -29.25 -3.81 -5.23
C ALA A 16 -27.98 -3.45 -5.99
N LEU A 17 -27.70 -2.14 -6.10
CA LEU A 17 -26.43 -1.65 -6.57
C LEU A 17 -25.38 -2.24 -5.63
N THR A 18 -24.77 -3.34 -6.03
CA THR A 18 -23.55 -3.81 -5.41
C THR A 18 -22.53 -2.74 -5.71
N TYR A 19 -22.37 -1.79 -4.78
CA TYR A 19 -21.21 -0.93 -4.74
C TYR A 19 -20.02 -1.82 -4.38
N ALA A 20 -19.54 -2.57 -5.37
CA ALA A 20 -18.21 -3.10 -5.34
C ALA A 20 -17.32 -1.86 -5.36
N LYS A 21 -16.84 -1.45 -4.18
CA LYS A 21 -15.75 -0.50 -4.06
C LYS A 21 -14.60 -1.13 -4.83
N SER A 22 -14.47 -0.77 -6.11
CA SER A 22 -13.28 -1.08 -6.87
C SER A 22 -12.13 -0.57 -6.03
N VAL A 23 -11.21 -1.44 -5.65
CA VAL A 23 -9.90 -0.97 -5.18
C VAL A 23 -9.40 -0.13 -6.35
N GLU A 24 -9.49 1.18 -6.22
CA GLU A 24 -9.06 2.14 -7.23
C GLU A 24 -7.55 2.02 -7.23
N ARG A 25 -7.06 1.04 -8.00
CA ARG A 25 -5.63 0.80 -8.18
C ARG A 25 -5.09 2.08 -8.80
N ILE A 26 -3.94 2.51 -8.34
CA ILE A 26 -3.31 3.67 -8.95
C ILE A 26 -2.73 3.27 -10.31
N VAL A 27 -3.59 3.27 -11.32
CA VAL A 27 -3.29 2.90 -12.70
C VAL A 27 -2.81 4.17 -13.42
N GLY A 28 -1.67 4.08 -14.10
CA GLY A 28 -1.10 5.21 -14.85
C GLY A 28 0.14 5.87 -14.24
N GLY A 29 0.78 5.25 -13.25
CA GLY A 29 2.08 5.71 -12.74
C GLY A 29 3.21 5.62 -13.79
N VAL A 30 4.19 6.51 -13.66
CA VAL A 30 5.40 6.57 -14.49
C VAL A 30 6.62 6.03 -13.74
N ASP A 31 7.71 5.73 -14.45
CA ASP A 31 8.96 5.36 -13.78
C ASP A 31 9.49 6.51 -12.92
N ALA A 32 9.82 6.21 -11.67
CA ALA A 32 10.56 7.13 -10.80
C ALA A 32 12.03 7.17 -11.25
N LYS A 33 12.68 8.34 -11.20
CA LYS A 33 14.10 8.41 -11.55
C LYS A 33 14.97 7.82 -10.44
N PRO A 34 16.14 7.28 -10.78
CA PRO A 34 17.09 6.81 -9.78
C PRO A 34 17.41 7.86 -8.70
N GLY A 35 17.11 7.53 -7.45
CA GLY A 35 17.42 8.38 -6.29
C GLY A 35 16.37 9.46 -5.94
N ASP A 36 15.30 9.62 -6.71
CA ASP A 36 14.24 10.59 -6.38
C ASP A 36 13.57 10.28 -5.02
N PHE A 37 13.43 8.99 -4.71
CA PHE A 37 12.80 8.51 -3.48
C PHE A 37 13.71 7.54 -2.73
N SER A 38 14.86 8.02 -2.26
CA SER A 38 15.81 7.22 -1.46
C SER A 38 15.22 6.63 -0.18
N PHE A 39 14.08 7.15 0.27
CA PHE A 39 13.35 6.65 1.43
C PHE A 39 12.40 5.49 1.12
N ALA A 40 12.11 5.20 -0.16
CA ALA A 40 11.19 4.12 -0.52
C ALA A 40 11.74 2.77 -0.08
N VAL A 41 10.90 1.99 0.59
CA VAL A 41 11.24 0.65 1.09
C VAL A 41 10.37 -0.39 0.42
N PHE A 42 10.99 -1.46 -0.07
CA PHE A 42 10.31 -2.68 -0.48
C PHE A 42 10.48 -3.72 0.63
N ILE A 43 9.38 -4.31 1.10
CA ILE A 43 9.40 -5.32 2.17
C ILE A 43 9.40 -6.70 1.53
N ILE A 44 10.45 -7.47 1.82
CA ILE A 44 10.56 -8.88 1.44
C ILE A 44 10.09 -9.72 2.61
N ASN A 45 8.98 -10.42 2.39
CA ASN A 45 8.38 -11.29 3.38
C ASN A 45 7.78 -12.50 2.67
N GLU A 46 8.41 -13.66 2.85
CA GLU A 46 8.01 -14.92 2.21
C GLU A 46 6.61 -15.40 2.63
N SER A 47 6.08 -14.89 3.74
CA SER A 47 4.75 -15.25 4.24
C SER A 47 3.64 -14.33 3.72
N LEU A 48 3.97 -13.22 3.06
CA LEU A 48 2.96 -12.34 2.47
C LEU A 48 2.51 -12.83 1.10
N GLN A 49 1.21 -12.72 0.87
CA GLN A 49 0.58 -12.93 -0.44
C GLN A 49 0.56 -11.65 -1.29
N SER A 50 1.04 -10.53 -0.75
CA SER A 50 0.99 -9.20 -1.37
C SER A 50 2.34 -8.48 -1.26
N VAL A 51 2.57 -7.53 -2.18
CA VAL A 51 3.70 -6.60 -2.09
C VAL A 51 3.41 -5.52 -1.06
N CYS A 52 4.33 -5.34 -0.12
CA CYS A 52 4.29 -4.28 0.86
C CYS A 52 5.44 -3.30 0.68
N GLY A 53 5.16 -2.03 0.97
CA GLY A 53 6.15 -0.96 0.98
C GLY A 53 6.36 -0.41 2.39
N GLY A 54 7.23 0.59 2.47
CA GLY A 54 7.41 1.40 3.66
C GLY A 54 8.24 2.64 3.35
N SER A 55 8.51 3.42 4.38
CA SER A 55 9.31 4.64 4.28
C SER A 55 10.42 4.64 5.32
N LEU A 56 11.65 4.90 4.89
CA LEU A 56 12.78 5.14 5.76
C LEU A 56 12.59 6.49 6.48
N ILE A 57 12.51 6.49 7.80
CA ILE A 57 12.28 7.68 8.65
C ILE A 57 13.53 8.08 9.45
N SER A 58 14.53 7.20 9.52
CA SER A 58 15.89 7.51 9.97
C SER A 58 16.88 6.59 9.25
N ASN A 59 18.19 6.72 9.50
CA ASN A 59 19.18 5.78 8.93
C ASN A 59 18.99 4.30 9.33
N GLN A 60 18.10 3.96 10.27
CA GLN A 60 17.90 2.57 10.73
C GLN A 60 16.43 2.22 11.03
N TRP A 61 15.52 3.18 10.89
CA TRP A 61 14.10 3.01 11.23
C TRP A 61 13.20 3.21 10.02
N ILE A 62 12.20 2.35 9.89
CA ILE A 62 11.22 2.32 8.80
C ILE A 62 9.82 2.36 9.39
N VAL A 63 8.93 3.14 8.78
CA VAL A 63 7.48 3.05 9.02
C VAL A 63 6.81 2.26 7.89
N THR A 64 5.85 1.41 8.24
CA THR A 64 5.04 0.62 7.31
C THR A 64 3.65 0.38 7.90
N ALA A 65 2.79 -0.33 7.18
CA ALA A 65 1.50 -0.77 7.68
C ALA A 65 1.66 -1.98 8.62
N ALA A 66 0.78 -2.10 9.62
CA ALA A 66 0.79 -3.23 10.55
C ALA A 66 0.44 -4.54 9.85
N HIS A 67 -0.51 -4.54 8.92
CA HIS A 67 -0.92 -5.73 8.19
C HIS A 67 0.23 -6.35 7.37
N CYS A 68 1.24 -5.56 6.99
CA CYS A 68 2.42 -6.05 6.28
C CYS A 68 3.32 -6.96 7.15
N VAL A 69 3.16 -6.93 8.47
CA VAL A 69 4.09 -7.61 9.40
C VAL A 69 3.41 -8.37 10.54
N THR A 70 2.09 -8.23 10.73
CA THR A 70 1.37 -8.81 11.89
C THR A 70 1.43 -10.34 11.94
N ASP A 71 1.24 -11.02 10.82
CA ASP A 71 1.21 -12.49 10.76
C ASP A 71 2.56 -13.11 10.37
N THR A 72 3.65 -12.38 10.60
CA THR A 72 4.98 -12.79 10.14
C THR A 72 5.96 -12.98 11.29
N VAL A 73 6.75 -14.04 11.19
CA VAL A 73 7.96 -14.18 12.00
C VAL A 73 8.94 -13.10 11.56
N LEU A 74 9.14 -12.05 12.37
CA LEU A 74 10.02 -10.90 12.05
C LEU A 74 11.41 -11.30 11.54
N LYS A 75 11.97 -12.43 12.01
CA LYS A 75 13.27 -12.97 11.53
C LYS A 75 13.28 -13.34 10.04
N LYS A 76 12.11 -13.49 9.41
CA LYS A 76 11.92 -13.74 7.98
C LYS A 76 11.63 -12.46 7.19
N VAL A 77 11.59 -11.31 7.85
CA VAL A 77 11.39 -10.02 7.21
C VAL A 77 12.75 -9.42 6.89
N SER A 78 12.94 -9.07 5.63
CA SER A 78 14.05 -8.24 5.18
C SER A 78 13.52 -7.13 4.29
N VAL A 79 14.33 -6.11 4.03
CA VAL A 79 13.88 -4.97 3.23
C VAL A 79 14.93 -4.54 2.22
N VAL A 80 14.49 -3.92 1.14
CA VAL A 80 15.33 -3.19 0.19
C VAL A 80 14.99 -1.71 0.33
N VAL A 81 16.01 -0.86 0.47
CA VAL A 81 15.84 0.57 0.74
C VAL A 81 16.46 1.40 -0.40
N GLY A 82 15.70 2.38 -0.89
CA GLY A 82 16.20 3.42 -1.81
C GLY A 82 16.64 2.91 -3.18
N LYS A 83 16.11 1.76 -3.63
CA LYS A 83 16.39 1.21 -4.96
C LYS A 83 15.25 1.54 -5.91
N ASN A 84 15.55 1.62 -7.20
CA ASN A 84 14.50 1.71 -8.22
C ASN A 84 14.11 0.32 -8.72
N ASP A 85 15.10 -0.53 -8.96
CA ASP A 85 14.88 -1.93 -9.33
C ASP A 85 15.12 -2.83 -8.12
N VAL A 86 14.09 -3.58 -7.71
CA VAL A 86 14.18 -4.51 -6.57
C VAL A 86 14.64 -5.90 -6.99
N ARG A 87 14.81 -6.17 -8.28
CA ARG A 87 15.34 -7.45 -8.76
C ARG A 87 16.77 -7.65 -8.30
N SER A 88 17.06 -8.88 -7.89
CA SER A 88 18.40 -9.30 -7.46
C SER A 88 19.00 -8.49 -6.29
N GLN A 89 18.18 -7.73 -5.56
CA GLN A 89 18.62 -7.01 -4.37
C GLN A 89 18.68 -7.97 -3.19
N ILE A 90 19.72 -7.82 -2.36
CA ILE A 90 19.86 -8.55 -1.11
C ILE A 90 19.14 -7.76 -0.02
N GLY A 91 18.16 -8.39 0.63
CA GLY A 91 17.40 -7.77 1.70
C GLY A 91 18.25 -7.52 2.95
N ILE A 92 18.05 -6.36 3.58
CA ILE A 92 18.60 -6.01 4.87
C ILE A 92 17.68 -6.60 5.95
N PRO A 93 18.19 -7.43 6.88
CA PRO A 93 17.35 -8.04 7.91
C PRO A 93 16.75 -7.00 8.85
N VAL A 94 15.50 -7.24 9.25
CA VAL A 94 14.83 -6.53 10.33
C VAL A 94 15.12 -7.25 11.66
N VAL A 95 15.46 -6.50 12.70
CA VAL A 95 15.80 -7.05 14.02
C VAL A 95 14.75 -6.77 15.10
N GLU A 96 13.97 -5.71 14.93
CA GLU A 96 12.87 -5.34 15.83
C GLU A 96 11.69 -4.82 15.01
N GLY A 97 10.48 -5.08 15.49
CA GLY A 97 9.24 -4.60 14.88
C GLY A 97 8.22 -4.29 15.95
N TYR A 98 7.60 -3.11 15.85
CA TYR A 98 6.63 -2.60 16.80
C TYR A 98 5.33 -2.31 16.06
N ILE A 99 4.32 -3.13 16.30
CA ILE A 99 2.97 -2.93 15.78
C ILE A 99 2.22 -2.02 16.75
N HIS A 100 1.41 -1.11 16.22
CA HIS A 100 0.58 -0.27 17.07
C HIS A 100 -0.31 -1.12 17.99
N ALA A 101 -0.27 -0.85 19.30
CA ALA A 101 -0.92 -1.69 20.32
C ALA A 101 -2.46 -1.79 20.18
N LYS A 102 -3.06 -0.89 19.41
CA LYS A 102 -4.50 -0.85 19.09
C LYS A 102 -4.79 -1.17 17.61
N TYR A 103 -3.89 -1.87 16.92
CA TYR A 103 -4.16 -2.33 15.55
C TYR A 103 -5.34 -3.32 15.55
N ASP A 104 -6.35 -3.04 14.74
CA ASP A 104 -7.47 -3.94 14.49
C ASP A 104 -7.35 -4.52 13.07
N PRO A 105 -7.00 -5.82 12.92
CA PRO A 105 -6.84 -6.45 11.61
C PRO A 105 -8.16 -6.64 10.86
N SER A 106 -9.31 -6.63 11.55
CA SER A 106 -10.61 -6.78 10.91
C SER A 106 -11.11 -5.49 10.25
N GLN A 107 -10.71 -4.34 10.81
CA GLN A 107 -11.14 -3.02 10.34
C GLN A 107 -10.00 -2.17 9.76
N PHE A 108 -8.76 -2.65 9.80
CA PHE A 108 -7.54 -1.90 9.45
C PHE A 108 -7.37 -0.59 10.23
N ILE A 109 -7.90 -0.54 11.46
CA ILE A 109 -7.76 0.63 12.34
C ILE A 109 -6.37 0.62 12.96
N ASN A 110 -5.71 1.78 13.01
CA ASN A 110 -4.33 1.94 13.47
C ASN A 110 -3.34 0.99 12.76
N ASP A 111 -3.51 0.84 11.44
CA ASP A 111 -2.67 0.00 10.58
C ASP A 111 -1.28 0.62 10.35
N ILE A 112 -0.47 0.65 11.42
CA ILE A 112 0.87 1.22 11.42
C ILE A 112 1.82 0.35 12.26
N ALA A 113 3.03 0.17 11.74
CA ALA A 113 4.14 -0.49 12.42
C ALA A 113 5.46 0.23 12.13
N VAL A 114 6.40 0.07 13.05
CA VAL A 114 7.76 0.60 12.93
C VAL A 114 8.76 -0.55 13.00
N LEU A 115 9.70 -0.59 12.05
CA LEU A 115 10.71 -1.65 11.91
C LEU A 115 12.10 -1.07 12.10
N LYS A 116 12.97 -1.84 12.77
CA LYS A 116 14.39 -1.50 12.95
C LYS A 116 15.27 -2.43 12.12
N LEU A 117 16.15 -1.83 11.33
CA LEU A 117 17.14 -2.56 10.53
C LEU A 117 18.27 -3.11 11.38
N LYS A 118 18.84 -4.25 10.97
CA LYS A 118 20.05 -4.80 11.60
C LYS A 118 21.23 -3.83 11.54
N ASN A 119 21.42 -3.17 10.40
CA ASN A 119 22.49 -2.22 10.16
C ASN A 119 21.90 -0.89 9.65
N PRO A 120 22.52 0.26 9.96
CA PRO A 120 22.13 1.53 9.37
C PRO A 120 22.40 1.54 7.86
N VAL A 121 21.65 2.36 7.14
CA VAL A 121 21.77 2.57 5.68
C VAL A 121 22.20 4.01 5.38
N ASP A 122 22.99 4.17 4.32
CA ASP A 122 23.37 5.47 3.77
C ASP A 122 22.34 5.91 2.72
N MET A 123 21.12 6.22 3.19
CA MET A 123 20.01 6.68 2.37
C MET A 123 19.32 7.85 3.07
N LYS A 124 18.82 8.81 2.29
CA LYS A 124 18.13 9.98 2.83
C LYS A 124 16.72 9.59 3.33
N PRO A 125 16.41 9.73 4.62
CA PRO A 125 15.08 9.47 5.14
C PRO A 125 14.06 10.52 4.70
N VAL A 126 12.78 10.15 4.69
CA VAL A 126 11.68 11.11 4.51
C VAL A 126 11.42 11.85 5.82
N LYS A 127 10.96 13.09 5.72
CA LYS A 127 10.47 13.84 6.89
C LYS A 127 9.01 13.47 7.12
N LEU A 128 8.67 13.19 8.37
CA LEU A 128 7.27 13.06 8.78
C LEU A 128 6.65 14.45 8.86
N ASP A 129 5.46 14.58 8.29
CA ASP A 129 4.64 15.77 8.48
C ASP A 129 3.72 15.57 9.70
N SER A 130 3.48 16.64 10.44
CA SER A 130 2.52 16.69 11.54
C SER A 130 1.30 17.55 11.20
N GLN A 131 1.29 18.16 10.02
CA GLN A 131 0.20 19.01 9.56
C GLN A 131 -0.94 18.17 9.01
N THR A 132 -2.14 18.74 9.11
CA THR A 132 -3.30 18.22 8.40
C THR A 132 -3.15 18.57 6.92
N VAL A 133 -3.29 17.57 6.06
CA VAL A 133 -3.28 17.75 4.61
C VAL A 133 -4.54 18.50 4.21
N SER A 134 -4.40 19.52 3.37
CA SER A 134 -5.53 20.31 2.90
C SER A 134 -6.29 19.61 1.76
N ASP A 135 -7.52 20.02 1.52
CA ASP A 135 -8.28 19.57 0.35
C ASP A 135 -7.58 20.01 -0.94
N TYR A 136 -7.65 19.17 -1.96
CA TYR A 136 -7.05 19.40 -3.28
C TYR A 136 -5.53 19.60 -3.28
N GLU A 137 -4.84 19.17 -2.22
CA GLU A 137 -3.40 19.17 -2.14
C GLU A 137 -2.81 18.08 -3.03
N LYS A 138 -1.77 18.45 -3.78
CA LYS A 138 -1.05 17.52 -4.66
C LYS A 138 -0.13 16.64 -3.84
N MET A 139 -0.27 15.34 -4.01
CA MET A 139 0.54 14.32 -3.37
C MET A 139 1.17 13.41 -4.43
N THR A 140 2.21 12.68 -4.08
CA THR A 140 2.79 11.66 -4.95
C THR A 140 2.83 10.35 -4.19
N ALA A 141 2.18 9.32 -4.74
CA ALA A 141 2.36 7.95 -4.29
C ALA A 141 3.51 7.29 -5.04
N VAL A 142 4.27 6.45 -4.34
CA VAL A 142 5.46 5.80 -4.89
C VAL A 142 5.47 4.34 -4.45
N GLY A 143 5.82 3.41 -5.35
CA GLY A 143 5.92 2.00 -5.00
C GLY A 143 6.10 1.05 -6.18
N TRP A 144 6.06 -0.24 -5.89
CA TRP A 144 6.27 -1.36 -6.81
C TRP A 144 4.97 -2.15 -7.07
N GLY A 145 3.82 -1.53 -6.79
CA GLY A 145 2.51 -2.15 -6.93
C GLY A 145 2.10 -2.43 -8.38
N LEU A 146 0.86 -2.88 -8.54
CA LEU A 146 0.27 -3.12 -9.86
C LEU A 146 0.07 -1.80 -10.60
N THR A 147 0.51 -1.75 -11.86
CA THR A 147 0.38 -0.54 -12.71
C THR A 147 -0.78 -0.61 -13.68
N SER A 148 -1.47 -1.76 -13.79
CA SER A 148 -2.67 -1.92 -14.61
C SER A 148 -3.63 -2.93 -13.98
N SER A 149 -4.90 -2.84 -14.36
CA SER A 149 -5.93 -3.82 -13.97
C SER A 149 -5.76 -5.19 -14.66
N ASN A 150 -4.97 -5.24 -15.73
CA ASN A 150 -4.88 -6.39 -16.63
C ASN A 150 -3.58 -7.19 -16.43
N ASN A 151 -2.71 -6.75 -15.54
CA ASN A 151 -1.50 -7.46 -15.15
C ASN A 151 -1.56 -7.68 -13.63
N ASP A 152 -1.47 -8.94 -13.21
CA ASP A 152 -1.51 -9.33 -11.81
C ASP A 152 -0.12 -9.36 -11.16
N ALA A 153 0.94 -9.09 -11.93
CA ALA A 153 2.30 -9.04 -11.42
C ALA A 153 2.69 -7.60 -10.99
N PRO A 154 3.19 -7.43 -9.75
CA PRO A 154 3.78 -6.17 -9.28
C PRO A 154 4.96 -5.72 -10.16
N ASN A 155 5.17 -4.41 -10.28
CA ASN A 155 6.26 -3.89 -11.10
C ASN A 155 7.59 -3.93 -10.34
N PRO A 156 8.66 -4.57 -10.86
CA PRO A 156 9.96 -4.57 -10.19
C PRO A 156 10.66 -3.20 -10.21
N LEU A 157 10.22 -2.28 -11.07
CA LEU A 157 10.70 -0.91 -11.13
C LEU A 157 9.79 0.01 -10.33
N LEU A 158 10.41 0.89 -9.55
CA LEU A 158 9.74 1.88 -8.74
C LEU A 158 8.95 2.83 -9.63
N LYS A 159 7.66 2.93 -9.35
CA LYS A 159 6.74 3.84 -10.01
C LYS A 159 6.36 4.99 -9.10
N GLN A 160 6.01 6.11 -9.71
CA GLN A 160 5.40 7.25 -9.05
C GLN A 160 4.12 7.66 -9.77
N VAL A 161 3.22 8.30 -9.04
CA VAL A 161 1.96 8.80 -9.57
C VAL A 161 1.46 9.96 -8.73
N ASP A 162 1.01 11.01 -9.41
CA ASP A 162 0.45 12.18 -8.76
C ASP A 162 -1.00 11.91 -8.35
N LEU A 163 -1.32 12.34 -7.13
CA LEU A 163 -2.60 12.24 -6.47
C LEU A 163 -3.06 13.65 -6.06
N ILE A 164 -4.37 13.79 -5.87
CA ILE A 164 -4.98 15.02 -5.35
C ILE A 164 -5.93 14.61 -4.23
N THR A 165 -5.77 15.20 -3.06
CA THR A 165 -6.68 14.96 -1.94
C THR A 165 -8.09 15.44 -2.28
N GLN A 166 -9.07 14.73 -1.74
CA GLN A 166 -10.48 15.09 -1.87
C GLN A 166 -10.95 15.81 -0.61
N PRO A 167 -12.05 16.59 -0.68
CA PRO A 167 -12.70 17.19 0.49
C PRO A 167 -13.18 16.17 1.53
#